data_AF-A0A2G9M0Q7-F1
#
_entry.id   AF-A0A2G9M0Q7-F1
#
_cell.length_a   1.000
_cell.length_b   1.000
_cell.length_c   1.000
_cell.angle_alpha   90.00
_cell.angle_beta   90.00
_cell.angle_gamma   90.00
#
_symmetry.space_group_name_H-M   'P 1'
#
loop_
_entity.id
_entity.type
_entity.pdbx_description
1 polymer ?
#
loop_
_entity_poly.entity_id
_entity_poly.type
_entity_poly.pdbx_seq_one_letter_code
_entity_poly.pdbx_strand_id
1 'polypeptide(L)'
;MVMRGKPVQLGHLFAGLLLFLVLIQTCAAQQAHMRLLAVTQTDEGYEGNTADLYLRIEQGSGRVFIDTFPLTKIDTQISTRFAKEIACRYIGFDCEAYDFFYTINAQSAIIGGPSAGSAVAALTIAVLKGLPVDESATVTGTINSGGLIGPVGGLKHKIDAAAASGIRRVMIPTDEVLVTETEFNTSLMPEGPLGYDNRSVNMVEYGRMKGVEVMPVSELRDVIKGLSDYDIPTETSLITIDDGYSSIMRFLASDLCNRSRLLEEEAMSSMPRIPPNSSLDRVMLDLENAGLNLTLKGAEAFENGSYYSSASYCFGANIK
;
A
#
# COMPACT_ATOMS: atom_id res chain seq x y z
N MET A 1 -4.09 -85.42 10.68
CA MET A 1 -4.49 -84.67 9.47
C MET A 1 -4.00 -83.24 9.65
N VAL A 2 -2.87 -82.89 9.03
CA VAL A 2 -2.15 -81.63 9.26
C VAL A 2 -2.77 -80.54 8.39
N MET A 3 -3.33 -79.50 9.01
CA MET A 3 -3.88 -78.33 8.33
C MET A 3 -2.74 -77.42 7.84
N ARG A 4 -2.58 -77.28 6.52
CA ARG A 4 -1.70 -76.28 5.89
C ARG A 4 -2.44 -74.95 5.79
N GLY A 5 -1.99 -73.95 6.53
CA GLY A 5 -2.41 -72.56 6.36
C GLY A 5 -1.92 -71.99 5.02
N LYS A 6 -2.81 -71.28 4.31
CA LYS A 6 -2.45 -70.53 3.10
C LYS A 6 -1.56 -69.33 3.47
N PRO A 7 -0.48 -69.04 2.74
CA PRO A 7 0.34 -67.86 2.98
C PRO A 7 -0.45 -66.61 2.54
N VAL A 8 -0.64 -65.66 3.46
CA VAL A 8 -1.19 -64.33 3.15
C VAL A 8 -0.13 -63.55 2.36
N GLN A 9 -0.54 -62.97 1.22
CA GLN A 9 0.31 -62.18 0.33
C GLN A 9 0.79 -60.89 1.02
N LEU A 10 1.94 -60.97 1.71
CA LEU A 10 2.58 -59.84 2.39
C LEU A 10 3.06 -58.74 1.40
N GLY A 11 3.23 -59.07 0.12
CA GLY A 11 3.74 -58.17 -0.92
C GLY A 11 2.77 -57.06 -1.34
N HIS A 12 1.45 -57.31 -1.34
CA HIS A 12 0.47 -56.30 -1.73
C HIS A 12 0.24 -55.23 -0.65
N LEU A 13 0.41 -55.60 0.62
CA LEU A 13 0.36 -54.65 1.73
C LEU A 13 1.55 -53.68 1.71
N PHE A 14 2.76 -54.19 1.41
CA PHE A 14 3.97 -53.37 1.33
C PHE A 14 3.99 -52.45 0.11
N ALA A 15 3.52 -52.92 -1.05
CA ALA A 15 3.41 -52.08 -2.24
C ALA A 15 2.36 -50.97 -2.07
N GLY A 16 1.23 -51.26 -1.41
CA GLY A 16 0.21 -50.26 -1.08
C GLY A 16 0.72 -49.22 -0.08
N LEU A 17 1.47 -49.63 0.94
CA LEU A 17 2.06 -48.72 1.93
C LEU A 17 3.15 -47.81 1.33
N LEU A 18 3.97 -48.33 0.41
CA LEU A 18 4.95 -47.51 -0.32
C LEU A 18 4.27 -46.51 -1.28
N LEU A 19 3.19 -46.91 -1.97
CA LEU A 19 2.42 -45.98 -2.81
C LEU A 19 1.75 -44.88 -1.98
N PHE A 20 1.29 -45.22 -0.77
CA PHE A 20 0.69 -44.27 0.17
C PHE A 20 1.74 -43.33 0.79
N LEU A 21 2.94 -43.82 1.10
CA LEU A 21 4.08 -43.00 1.57
C LEU A 21 4.64 -42.07 0.49
N VAL A 22 4.59 -42.45 -0.78
CA VAL A 22 4.95 -41.57 -1.92
C VAL A 22 3.88 -40.49 -2.14
N LEU A 23 2.61 -40.73 -1.82
CA LEU A 23 1.54 -39.73 -1.88
C LEU A 23 1.53 -38.75 -0.68
N ILE A 24 2.27 -39.02 0.39
CA ILE A 24 2.41 -38.12 1.55
C ILE A 24 3.50 -37.04 1.31
N GLN A 25 4.33 -37.18 0.27
CA GLN A 25 5.29 -36.16 -0.11
C GLN A 25 4.62 -35.10 -0.99
N THR A 26 4.15 -34.01 -0.35
CA THR A 26 4.36 -32.59 -0.70
C THR A 26 3.20 -31.74 -0.18
N CYS A 27 2.92 -31.77 1.13
CA CYS A 27 2.40 -30.57 1.79
C CYS A 27 3.61 -29.81 2.35
N ALA A 28 4.54 -29.42 1.47
CA ALA A 28 5.53 -28.43 1.84
C ALA A 28 4.72 -27.14 2.05
N ALA A 29 4.68 -26.62 3.28
CA ALA A 29 4.07 -25.33 3.56
C ALA A 29 4.68 -24.32 2.58
N GLN A 30 3.85 -23.71 1.75
CA GLN A 30 4.33 -22.84 0.67
C GLN A 30 4.82 -21.54 1.32
N GLN A 31 6.13 -21.46 1.48
CA GLN A 31 6.82 -20.30 2.03
C GLN A 31 7.36 -19.48 0.86
N ALA A 32 7.03 -18.19 0.84
CA ALA A 32 7.64 -17.24 -0.07
C ALA A 32 8.30 -16.10 0.72
N HIS A 33 9.21 -15.43 0.02
CA HIS A 33 10.00 -14.34 0.54
C HIS A 33 10.00 -13.20 -0.48
N MET A 34 10.10 -11.97 0.01
CA MET A 34 10.48 -10.83 -0.80
C MET A 34 11.12 -9.75 0.08
N ARG A 35 11.94 -8.89 -0.55
CA ARG A 35 12.47 -7.70 0.12
C ARG A 35 11.45 -6.56 0.10
N LEU A 36 11.44 -5.77 1.16
CA LEU A 36 10.69 -4.53 1.34
C LEU A 36 11.64 -3.34 1.42
N LEU A 37 11.13 -2.16 1.05
CA LEU A 37 11.82 -0.89 1.19
C LEU A 37 11.16 -0.05 2.29
N ALA A 38 11.97 0.45 3.21
CA ALA A 38 11.55 1.27 4.33
C ALA A 38 12.39 2.54 4.41
N VAL A 39 11.91 3.50 5.18
CA VAL A 39 12.64 4.72 5.53
C VAL A 39 12.64 4.86 7.04
N THR A 40 13.78 5.19 7.59
CA THR A 40 13.97 5.48 9.00
C THR A 40 14.38 6.93 9.16
N GLN A 41 13.85 7.59 10.18
CA GLN A 41 14.28 8.94 10.54
C GLN A 41 15.44 8.84 11.54
N THR A 42 16.55 9.47 11.20
CA THR A 42 17.75 9.61 12.02
C THR A 42 17.94 11.09 12.40
N ASP A 43 18.91 11.38 13.27
CA ASP A 43 19.25 12.76 13.64
C ASP A 43 19.80 13.58 12.45
N GLU A 44 20.35 12.89 11.44
CA GLU A 44 20.94 13.50 10.24
C GLU A 44 19.97 13.58 9.05
N GLY A 45 18.73 13.06 9.21
CA GLY A 45 17.70 13.13 8.18
C GLY A 45 16.98 11.80 7.98
N TYR A 46 16.60 11.50 6.74
CA TYR A 46 15.96 10.24 6.39
C TYR A 46 16.96 9.30 5.72
N GLU A 47 16.92 8.04 6.12
CA GLU A 47 17.75 6.98 5.55
C GLU A 47 16.88 5.82 5.07
N GLY A 48 17.20 5.29 3.89
CA GLY A 48 16.51 4.14 3.34
C GLY A 48 17.08 2.85 3.91
N ASN A 49 16.21 1.88 4.20
CA ASN A 49 16.58 0.56 4.69
C ASN A 49 15.79 -0.53 3.97
N THR A 50 16.31 -1.76 3.99
CA THR A 50 15.57 -2.94 3.54
C THR A 50 15.03 -3.75 4.71
N ALA A 51 13.93 -4.46 4.47
CA ALA A 51 13.43 -5.50 5.35
C ALA A 51 13.09 -6.74 4.54
N ASP A 52 13.11 -7.91 5.16
CA ASP A 52 12.68 -9.17 4.55
C ASP A 52 11.26 -9.47 5.01
N LEU A 53 10.39 -9.79 4.06
CA LEU A 53 9.02 -10.26 4.29
C LEU A 53 8.95 -11.74 3.92
N TYR A 54 8.56 -12.57 4.88
CA TYR A 54 8.25 -13.97 4.65
C TYR A 54 6.76 -14.19 4.86
N LEU A 55 6.18 -15.07 4.04
CA LEU A 55 4.81 -15.51 4.17
C LEU A 55 4.75 -17.03 4.12
N ARG A 56 4.08 -17.62 5.10
CA ARG A 56 3.62 -19.02 5.10
C ARG A 56 2.11 -19.05 5.26
N ILE A 57 1.44 -19.87 4.45
CA ILE A 57 -0.02 -20.07 4.50
C ILE A 57 -0.30 -21.52 4.85
N GLU A 58 -1.23 -21.74 5.79
CA GLU A 58 -1.68 -23.07 6.21
C GLU A 58 -3.20 -23.14 6.27
N GLN A 59 -3.78 -24.34 6.20
CA GLN A 59 -5.21 -24.50 6.46
C GLN A 59 -5.54 -24.03 7.88
N GLY A 60 -6.63 -23.29 8.02
CA GLY A 60 -6.94 -22.58 9.25
C GLY A 60 -8.32 -21.95 9.23
N SER A 61 -8.46 -20.83 9.92
CA SER A 61 -9.74 -20.15 10.16
C SER A 61 -9.64 -18.64 9.89
N GLY A 62 -8.91 -18.24 8.85
CA GLY A 62 -8.80 -16.85 8.42
C GLY A 62 -7.84 -15.97 9.22
N ARG A 63 -7.08 -16.54 10.17
CA ARG A 63 -6.31 -15.75 11.14
C ARG A 63 -5.04 -15.19 10.52
N VAL A 64 -4.64 -14.02 11.01
CA VAL A 64 -3.40 -13.34 10.60
C VAL A 64 -2.46 -13.22 11.79
N PHE A 65 -1.32 -13.89 11.67
CA PHE A 65 -0.19 -13.82 12.59
C PHE A 65 0.87 -12.92 11.96
N ILE A 66 1.39 -11.98 12.75
CA ILE A 66 2.40 -11.04 12.32
C ILE A 66 3.52 -11.10 13.34
N ASP A 67 4.64 -11.66 12.94
CA ASP A 67 5.88 -11.70 13.71
C ASP A 67 6.84 -10.67 13.12
N THR A 68 7.43 -9.82 13.97
CA THR A 68 8.29 -8.75 13.50
C THR A 68 9.51 -8.57 14.39
N PHE A 69 10.67 -8.44 13.76
CA PHE A 69 11.91 -8.10 14.45
C PHE A 69 12.65 -6.97 13.69
N PRO A 70 12.90 -5.81 14.32
CA PRO A 70 12.44 -5.38 15.64
C PRO A 70 10.92 -5.05 15.65
N LEU A 71 10.43 -4.50 16.77
CA LEU A 71 9.02 -4.15 16.94
C LEU A 71 8.53 -3.17 15.86
N THR A 72 7.27 -3.34 15.46
CA THR A 72 6.62 -2.53 14.43
C THR A 72 5.47 -1.69 14.97
N LYS A 73 5.17 -0.58 14.29
CA LYS A 73 4.02 0.27 14.62
C LYS A 73 2.69 -0.42 14.28
N ILE A 74 1.61 0.02 14.93
CA ILE A 74 0.25 -0.51 14.74
C ILE A 74 -0.18 -0.40 13.26
N ASP A 75 0.20 0.66 12.57
CA ASP A 75 -0.14 0.88 11.15
C ASP A 75 0.34 -0.25 10.25
N THR A 76 1.52 -0.82 10.51
CA THR A 76 2.05 -1.97 9.76
C THR A 76 1.14 -3.18 9.95
N GLN A 77 0.71 -3.45 11.19
CA GLN A 77 -0.14 -4.59 11.49
C GLN A 77 -1.54 -4.47 10.87
N ILE A 78 -2.10 -3.25 10.83
CA ILE A 78 -3.38 -2.96 10.16
C ILE A 78 -3.21 -3.10 8.65
N SER A 79 -2.16 -2.50 8.08
CA SER A 79 -1.89 -2.55 6.65
C SER A 79 -1.67 -3.99 6.16
N THR A 80 -0.99 -4.84 6.91
CA THR A 80 -0.79 -6.25 6.55
C THR A 80 -2.11 -7.03 6.51
N ARG A 81 -2.98 -6.84 7.52
CA ARG A 81 -4.31 -7.47 7.54
C ARG A 81 -5.16 -6.99 6.37
N PHE A 82 -5.19 -5.69 6.13
CA PHE A 82 -5.91 -5.10 5.02
C PHE A 82 -5.40 -5.63 3.67
N ALA A 83 -4.08 -5.64 3.46
CA ALA A 83 -3.45 -6.16 2.26
C ALA A 83 -3.78 -7.63 2.00
N LYS A 84 -3.83 -8.47 3.05
CA LYS A 84 -4.31 -9.86 2.95
C LYS A 84 -5.72 -9.91 2.39
N GLU A 85 -6.66 -9.14 2.96
CA GLU A 85 -8.05 -9.10 2.49
C GLU A 85 -8.15 -8.66 1.03
N ILE A 86 -7.36 -7.65 0.64
CA ILE A 86 -7.35 -7.18 -0.75
C ILE A 86 -6.80 -8.25 -1.67
N ALA A 87 -5.70 -8.91 -1.33
CA ALA A 87 -5.16 -10.03 -2.11
C ALA A 87 -6.21 -11.12 -2.34
N CYS A 88 -6.86 -11.60 -1.28
CA CYS A 88 -7.88 -12.65 -1.34
C CYS A 88 -9.04 -12.28 -2.26
N ARG A 89 -9.59 -11.07 -2.05
CA ARG A 89 -10.69 -10.54 -2.88
C ARG A 89 -10.27 -10.37 -4.33
N TYR A 90 -9.05 -9.87 -4.58
CA TYR A 90 -8.53 -9.58 -5.91
C TYR A 90 -8.47 -10.83 -6.80
N ILE A 91 -8.20 -12.00 -6.21
CA ILE A 91 -8.15 -13.28 -6.94
C ILE A 91 -9.36 -14.19 -6.70
N GLY A 92 -10.39 -13.71 -6.01
CA GLY A 92 -11.59 -14.50 -5.66
C GLY A 92 -11.30 -15.74 -4.81
N PHE A 93 -10.27 -15.68 -3.95
CA PHE A 93 -9.86 -16.82 -3.12
C PHE A 93 -10.46 -16.73 -1.72
N ASP A 94 -11.03 -17.83 -1.23
CA ASP A 94 -11.58 -17.92 0.12
C ASP A 94 -10.47 -18.08 1.16
N CYS A 95 -10.06 -16.96 1.73
CA CYS A 95 -9.03 -16.92 2.74
C CYS A 95 -9.53 -17.27 4.15
N GLU A 96 -10.83 -17.44 4.38
CA GLU A 96 -11.37 -17.84 5.69
C GLU A 96 -10.96 -19.28 6.05
N ALA A 97 -10.65 -20.10 5.04
CA ALA A 97 -10.17 -21.47 5.23
C ALA A 97 -8.66 -21.57 5.54
N TYR A 98 -7.94 -20.44 5.64
CA TYR A 98 -6.48 -20.43 5.77
C TYR A 98 -5.98 -19.42 6.82
N ASP A 99 -4.93 -19.80 7.53
CA ASP A 99 -4.19 -18.93 8.43
C ASP A 99 -2.92 -18.41 7.73
N PHE A 100 -2.58 -17.14 7.96
CA PHE A 100 -1.49 -16.42 7.31
C PHE A 100 -0.45 -16.02 8.35
N PHE A 101 0.79 -16.45 8.13
CA PHE A 101 1.93 -16.16 9.00
C PHE A 101 2.89 -15.26 8.26
N TYR A 102 2.83 -13.96 8.57
CA TYR A 102 3.77 -12.96 8.06
C TYR A 102 4.91 -12.78 9.05
N THR A 103 6.15 -12.87 8.56
CA THR A 103 7.35 -12.54 9.35
C THR A 103 8.08 -11.40 8.67
N ILE A 104 8.33 -10.31 9.40
CA ILE A 104 9.05 -9.13 8.89
C ILE A 104 10.33 -8.93 9.70
N ASN A 105 11.48 -9.02 9.04
CA ASN A 105 12.78 -8.79 9.65
C ASN A 105 13.45 -7.55 9.05
N ALA A 106 13.80 -6.55 9.84
CA ALA A 106 14.58 -5.40 9.38
C ALA A 106 15.84 -5.17 10.21
N GLN A 107 16.78 -4.46 9.60
CA GLN A 107 17.99 -4.00 10.26
C GLN A 107 17.75 -2.71 11.07
N SER A 108 16.75 -1.91 10.70
CA SER A 108 16.41 -0.63 11.34
C SER A 108 15.56 -0.81 12.60
N ALA A 109 15.77 0.03 13.61
CA ALA A 109 15.20 -0.13 14.97
C ALA A 109 13.66 -0.16 15.06
N ILE A 110 12.92 0.51 14.16
CA ILE A 110 11.43 0.46 14.12
C ILE A 110 10.95 0.61 12.67
N ILE A 111 10.14 -0.34 12.19
CA ILE A 111 9.44 -0.24 10.91
C ILE A 111 7.99 0.21 11.16
N GLY A 112 7.51 1.16 10.36
CA GLY A 112 6.15 1.67 10.47
C GLY A 112 5.56 2.10 9.12
N GLY A 113 4.25 2.27 9.11
CA GLY A 113 3.51 2.85 7.99
C GLY A 113 2.97 1.83 6.97
N PRO A 114 1.99 2.25 6.15
CA PRO A 114 1.27 1.36 5.24
C PRO A 114 2.02 1.04 3.93
N SER A 115 3.25 1.54 3.75
CA SER A 115 3.96 1.52 2.46
C SER A 115 4.38 0.13 1.96
N ALA A 116 4.25 -0.91 2.79
CA ALA A 116 4.45 -2.31 2.43
C ALA A 116 3.16 -3.00 1.97
N GLY A 117 2.00 -2.32 1.98
CA GLY A 117 0.70 -2.93 1.70
C GLY A 117 0.63 -3.60 0.32
N SER A 118 1.17 -2.95 -0.71
CA SER A 118 1.27 -3.52 -2.06
C SER A 118 2.14 -4.79 -2.11
N ALA A 119 3.29 -4.77 -1.45
CA ALA A 119 4.21 -5.90 -1.36
C ALA A 119 3.57 -7.10 -0.64
N VAL A 120 2.93 -6.85 0.51
CA VAL A 120 2.20 -7.88 1.26
C VAL A 120 1.12 -8.51 0.39
N ALA A 121 0.27 -7.71 -0.25
CA ALA A 121 -0.81 -8.22 -1.09
C ALA A 121 -0.26 -9.03 -2.28
N ALA A 122 0.81 -8.55 -2.91
CA ALA A 122 1.44 -9.24 -4.03
C ALA A 122 2.07 -10.59 -3.63
N LEU A 123 2.80 -10.63 -2.51
CA LEU A 123 3.37 -11.87 -1.98
C LEU A 123 2.27 -12.88 -1.64
N THR A 124 1.16 -12.42 -1.05
CA THR A 124 0.02 -13.27 -0.73
C THR A 124 -0.61 -13.89 -1.98
N ILE A 125 -0.82 -13.09 -3.04
CA ILE A 125 -1.29 -13.61 -4.32
C ILE A 125 -0.28 -14.62 -4.89
N ALA A 126 1.01 -14.32 -4.86
CA ALA A 126 2.05 -15.20 -5.38
C ALA A 126 2.05 -16.56 -4.67
N VAL A 127 1.97 -16.60 -3.33
CA VAL A 127 1.89 -17.86 -2.57
C VAL A 127 0.61 -18.62 -2.90
N LEU A 128 -0.55 -17.96 -2.89
CA LEU A 128 -1.85 -18.60 -3.13
C LEU A 128 -2.00 -19.16 -4.56
N LYS A 129 -1.38 -18.49 -5.55
CA LYS A 129 -1.38 -18.92 -6.96
C LYS A 129 -0.18 -19.81 -7.31
N GLY A 130 0.74 -20.02 -6.38
CA GLY A 130 1.98 -20.76 -6.61
C GLY A 130 2.91 -20.14 -7.65
N LEU A 131 2.96 -18.82 -7.70
CA LEU A 131 3.82 -18.06 -8.60
C LEU A 131 5.24 -17.92 -8.01
N PRO A 132 6.28 -17.97 -8.85
CA PRO A 132 7.63 -17.60 -8.43
C PRO A 132 7.67 -16.11 -8.10
N VAL A 133 8.55 -15.72 -7.17
CA VAL A 133 8.81 -14.31 -6.82
C VAL A 133 10.25 -13.99 -7.18
N ASP A 134 10.46 -12.97 -8.03
CA ASP A 134 11.79 -12.47 -8.36
C ASP A 134 12.41 -11.73 -7.16
N GLU A 135 13.36 -12.38 -6.51
CA GLU A 135 14.11 -11.85 -5.36
C GLU A 135 14.94 -10.59 -5.66
N SER A 136 15.12 -10.25 -6.93
CA SER A 136 15.78 -9.03 -7.38
C SER A 136 14.83 -7.87 -7.65
N ALA A 137 13.52 -8.10 -7.54
CA ALA A 137 12.48 -7.11 -7.71
C ALA A 137 11.77 -6.86 -6.37
N THR A 138 11.37 -5.61 -6.15
CA THR A 138 10.56 -5.21 -4.99
C THR A 138 9.55 -4.15 -5.39
N VAL A 139 8.54 -3.94 -4.56
CA VAL A 139 7.54 -2.88 -4.72
C VAL A 139 7.45 -2.08 -3.42
N THR A 140 7.23 -0.77 -3.56
CA THR A 140 6.77 0.08 -2.47
C THR A 140 5.52 0.81 -2.90
N GLY A 141 4.56 0.94 -1.99
CA GLY A 141 3.25 1.48 -2.31
C GLY A 141 2.23 1.09 -1.25
N THR A 142 1.34 2.01 -0.90
CA THR A 142 0.14 1.63 -0.16
C THR A 142 -0.78 0.82 -1.07
N ILE A 143 -1.76 0.11 -0.49
CA ILE A 143 -2.78 -0.61 -1.24
C ILE A 143 -4.14 -0.12 -0.80
N ASN A 144 -5.06 0.11 -1.74
CA ASN A 144 -6.44 0.47 -1.44
C ASN A 144 -7.41 -0.69 -1.67
N SER A 145 -8.70 -0.48 -1.40
CA SER A 145 -9.72 -1.52 -1.52
C SER A 145 -9.96 -2.05 -2.93
N GLY A 146 -9.58 -1.28 -3.95
CA GLY A 146 -9.66 -1.64 -5.36
C GLY A 146 -8.40 -2.31 -5.91
N GLY A 147 -7.38 -2.55 -5.07
CA GLY A 147 -6.11 -3.12 -5.53
C GLY A 147 -5.17 -2.11 -6.21
N LEU A 148 -5.43 -0.81 -6.07
CA LEU A 148 -4.58 0.24 -6.64
C LEU A 148 -3.41 0.59 -5.72
N ILE A 149 -2.26 0.86 -6.33
CA ILE A 149 -1.01 1.18 -5.64
C ILE A 149 -0.97 2.67 -5.36
N GLY A 150 -0.93 3.05 -4.07
CA GLY A 150 -0.96 4.44 -3.63
C GLY A 150 0.40 4.99 -3.19
N PRO A 151 0.49 6.32 -2.99
CA PRO A 151 1.73 7.06 -2.78
C PRO A 151 2.45 6.70 -1.47
N VAL A 152 3.75 7.00 -1.41
CA VAL A 152 4.63 6.73 -0.27
C VAL A 152 5.68 7.82 -0.05
N GLY A 153 6.06 8.04 1.21
CA GLY A 153 7.16 8.94 1.55
C GLY A 153 8.55 8.36 1.27
N GLY A 154 9.50 9.26 1.00
CA GLY A 154 10.95 8.99 0.98
C GLY A 154 11.42 8.07 -0.15
N LEU A 155 10.82 8.20 -1.33
CA LEU A 155 11.06 7.31 -2.47
C LEU A 155 12.52 7.30 -2.94
N LYS A 156 13.18 8.47 -2.95
CA LYS A 156 14.61 8.60 -3.25
C LYS A 156 15.48 7.76 -2.31
N HIS A 157 15.24 7.83 -1.01
CA HIS A 157 15.94 7.02 -0.01
C HIS A 157 15.69 5.51 -0.18
N LYS A 158 14.46 5.13 -0.53
CA LYS A 158 14.11 3.74 -0.83
C LYS A 158 14.86 3.21 -2.06
N ILE A 159 14.97 4.01 -3.12
CA ILE A 159 15.76 3.66 -4.32
C ILE A 159 17.24 3.54 -3.96
N ASP A 160 17.78 4.43 -3.12
CA ASP A 160 19.16 4.34 -2.63
C ASP A 160 19.40 3.03 -1.84
N ALA A 161 18.46 2.64 -0.98
CA ALA A 161 18.53 1.38 -0.23
C ALA A 161 18.45 0.15 -1.15
N ALA A 162 17.60 0.21 -2.19
CA ALA A 162 17.49 -0.83 -3.19
C ALA A 162 18.82 -1.04 -3.95
N ALA A 163 19.43 0.06 -4.40
CA ALA A 163 20.73 0.05 -5.07
C ALA A 163 21.82 -0.55 -4.16
N ALA A 164 21.88 -0.11 -2.90
CA ALA A 164 22.85 -0.60 -1.92
C ALA A 164 22.68 -2.10 -1.60
N SER A 165 21.46 -2.62 -1.71
CA SER A 165 21.11 -4.01 -1.36
C SER A 165 21.09 -4.96 -2.57
N GLY A 166 21.51 -4.49 -3.74
CA GLY A 166 21.56 -5.29 -4.97
C GLY A 166 20.20 -5.63 -5.57
N ILE A 167 19.15 -4.89 -5.21
CA ILE A 167 17.82 -4.99 -5.84
C ILE A 167 17.92 -4.33 -7.22
N ARG A 168 17.53 -5.07 -8.27
CA ARG A 168 17.65 -4.61 -9.66
C ARG A 168 16.43 -3.85 -10.13
N ARG A 169 15.25 -4.17 -9.60
CA ARG A 169 13.97 -3.53 -9.99
C ARG A 169 13.19 -3.05 -8.78
N VAL A 170 12.74 -1.80 -8.83
CA VAL A 170 11.86 -1.20 -7.82
C VAL A 170 10.58 -0.72 -8.51
N MET A 171 9.47 -1.32 -8.14
CA MET A 171 8.15 -0.90 -8.56
C MET A 171 7.63 0.21 -7.63
N ILE A 172 7.20 1.32 -8.22
CA ILE A 172 6.76 2.53 -7.50
C ILE A 172 5.37 2.98 -7.95
N PRO A 173 4.62 3.74 -7.14
CA PRO A 173 3.33 4.27 -7.56
C PRO A 173 3.49 5.16 -8.79
N THR A 174 2.62 4.99 -9.79
CA THR A 174 2.71 5.73 -11.06
C THR A 174 2.64 7.25 -10.87
N ASP A 175 1.88 7.70 -9.87
CA ASP A 175 1.72 9.12 -9.56
C ASP A 175 2.96 9.74 -8.89
N GLU A 176 3.98 8.94 -8.54
CA GLU A 176 5.21 9.39 -7.89
C GLU A 176 6.46 9.30 -8.80
N VAL A 177 6.26 9.23 -10.12
CA VAL A 177 7.37 9.29 -11.08
C VAL A 177 8.10 10.65 -11.01
N LEU A 178 7.36 11.73 -10.77
CA LEU A 178 7.91 13.08 -10.58
C LEU A 178 7.62 13.53 -9.15
N VAL A 179 8.64 13.56 -8.30
CA VAL A 179 8.53 14.01 -6.91
C VAL A 179 9.17 15.37 -6.78
N THR A 180 8.48 16.32 -6.13
CA THR A 180 9.08 17.61 -5.79
C THR A 180 9.83 17.46 -4.48
N GLU A 181 11.15 17.56 -4.52
CA GLU A 181 12.00 17.63 -3.34
C GLU A 181 12.30 19.08 -3.01
N THR A 182 12.20 19.40 -1.74
CA THR A 182 12.56 20.71 -1.19
C THR A 182 13.90 20.55 -0.50
N GLU A 183 14.98 20.97 -1.17
CA GLU A 183 16.31 20.97 -0.57
C GLU A 183 16.55 22.32 0.13
N PHE A 184 17.01 22.25 1.38
CA PHE A 184 17.44 23.43 2.12
C PHE A 184 18.79 23.90 1.59
N ASN A 185 18.82 25.06 0.93
CA ASN A 185 20.04 25.55 0.31
C ASN A 185 20.68 26.66 1.17
N THR A 186 21.67 26.26 1.98
CA THR A 186 22.50 27.18 2.78
C THR A 186 23.36 28.13 1.95
N SER A 187 23.48 27.90 0.63
CA SER A 187 24.24 28.77 -0.29
C SER A 187 23.39 29.94 -0.83
N LEU A 188 22.08 29.96 -0.57
CA LEU A 188 21.18 31.05 -0.97
C LEU A 188 21.15 32.22 0.04
N MET A 189 22.31 32.54 0.62
CA MET A 189 22.77 33.82 1.24
C MET A 189 23.20 33.73 2.73
N PRO A 190 24.27 34.47 3.13
CA PRO A 190 24.70 34.59 4.54
C PRO A 190 23.82 35.49 5.43
N GLU A 191 22.94 36.33 4.87
CA GLU A 191 22.25 37.42 5.61
C GLU A 191 20.77 37.61 5.19
N GLY A 192 20.09 36.60 4.61
CA GLY A 192 18.71 36.69 4.12
C GLY A 192 17.78 35.59 4.67
N PRO A 193 16.44 35.73 4.55
CA PRO A 193 15.50 34.70 5.01
C PRO A 193 15.69 33.39 4.23
N LEU A 194 15.50 32.27 4.93
CA LEU A 194 15.73 30.89 4.47
C LEU A 194 15.21 30.63 3.04
N GLY A 195 16.10 30.27 2.12
CA GLY A 195 15.77 29.92 0.74
C GLY A 195 15.61 28.41 0.56
N TYR A 196 14.45 27.98 0.07
CA TYR A 196 14.18 26.59 -0.32
C TYR A 196 14.28 26.48 -1.85
N ASP A 197 15.04 25.50 -2.34
CA ASP A 197 15.08 25.16 -3.77
C ASP A 197 14.15 23.97 -4.00
N ASN A 198 13.05 24.20 -4.72
CA ASN A 198 12.11 23.14 -5.10
C ASN A 198 12.55 22.55 -6.43
N ARG A 199 13.02 21.30 -6.41
CA ARG A 199 13.43 20.58 -7.60
C ARG A 199 12.52 19.38 -7.83
N SER A 200 11.97 19.28 -9.04
CA SER A 200 11.26 18.08 -9.46
C SER A 200 12.28 17.02 -9.89
N VAL A 201 12.30 15.90 -9.19
CA VAL A 201 13.18 14.76 -9.46
C VAL A 201 12.37 13.68 -10.17
N ASN A 202 12.86 13.22 -11.32
CA ASN A 202 12.30 12.07 -12.01
C ASN A 202 12.89 10.77 -11.44
N MET A 203 12.04 9.96 -10.80
CA MET A 203 12.45 8.74 -10.10
C MET A 203 12.93 7.64 -11.04
N VAL A 204 12.43 7.59 -12.29
CA VAL A 204 12.89 6.64 -13.30
C VAL A 204 14.32 6.93 -13.70
N GLU A 205 14.63 8.20 -13.97
CA GLU A 205 15.99 8.62 -14.28
C GLU A 205 16.92 8.51 -13.07
N TYR A 206 16.42 8.83 -11.87
CA TYR A 206 17.18 8.67 -10.63
C TYR A 206 17.58 7.21 -10.38
N GLY A 207 16.63 6.28 -10.52
CA GLY A 207 16.90 4.84 -10.44
C GLY A 207 17.98 4.42 -11.43
N ARG A 208 17.86 4.84 -12.69
CA ARG A 208 18.85 4.53 -13.74
C ARG A 208 20.25 5.00 -13.36
N MET A 209 20.40 6.21 -12.79
CA MET A 209 21.68 6.71 -12.29
C MET A 209 22.25 5.86 -11.13
N LYS A 210 21.37 5.26 -10.33
CA LYS A 210 21.73 4.37 -9.21
C LYS A 210 21.92 2.91 -9.61
N GLY A 211 21.72 2.56 -10.89
CA GLY A 211 21.80 1.19 -11.38
C GLY A 211 20.59 0.33 -11.04
N VAL A 212 19.44 0.94 -10.78
CA VAL A 212 18.17 0.28 -10.42
C VAL A 212 17.12 0.61 -11.49
N GLU A 213 16.47 -0.40 -12.03
CA GLU A 213 15.30 -0.24 -12.88
C GLU A 213 14.11 0.22 -12.01
N VAL A 214 13.56 1.40 -12.28
CA VAL A 214 12.35 1.88 -11.61
C VAL A 214 11.17 1.70 -12.55
N MET A 215 10.20 0.90 -12.12
CA MET A 215 9.01 0.54 -12.89
C MET A 215 7.76 1.18 -12.25
N PRO A 216 7.12 2.15 -12.93
CA PRO A 216 5.85 2.68 -12.46
C PRO A 216 4.75 1.60 -12.51
N VAL A 217 3.97 1.47 -11.44
CA VAL A 217 2.84 0.54 -11.33
C VAL A 217 1.61 1.25 -10.79
N SER A 218 0.42 0.81 -11.20
CA SER A 218 -0.86 1.43 -10.84
C SER A 218 -1.77 0.49 -10.05
N GLU A 219 -1.66 -0.82 -10.29
CA GLU A 219 -2.49 -1.85 -9.65
C GLU A 219 -1.71 -3.12 -9.31
N LEU A 220 -2.33 -4.03 -8.54
CA LEU A 220 -1.72 -5.31 -8.17
C LEU A 220 -1.34 -6.17 -9.37
N ARG A 221 -2.06 -6.09 -10.51
CA ARG A 221 -1.68 -6.81 -11.73
C ARG A 221 -0.28 -6.44 -12.19
N ASP A 222 0.02 -5.14 -12.26
CA ASP A 222 1.33 -4.65 -12.70
C ASP A 222 2.43 -5.18 -11.79
N VAL A 223 2.17 -5.20 -10.49
CA VAL A 223 3.11 -5.71 -9.47
C VAL A 223 3.35 -7.20 -9.63
N ILE A 224 2.29 -8.00 -9.78
CA ILE A 224 2.41 -9.46 -9.95
C ILE A 224 3.16 -9.79 -11.24
N LYS A 225 2.87 -9.07 -12.31
CA LYS A 225 3.59 -9.19 -13.58
C LYS A 225 5.07 -8.84 -13.40
N GLY A 226 5.39 -7.75 -12.70
CA GLY A 226 6.76 -7.33 -12.44
C GLY A 226 7.56 -8.25 -11.50
N LEU A 227 6.87 -9.03 -10.64
CA LEU A 227 7.49 -10.00 -9.71
C LEU A 227 7.60 -11.42 -10.28
N SER A 228 6.73 -11.84 -11.20
CA SER A 228 6.59 -13.25 -11.58
C SER A 228 6.42 -13.51 -13.08
N ASP A 229 6.39 -12.46 -13.90
CA ASP A 229 6.00 -12.49 -15.32
C ASP A 229 4.59 -13.07 -15.59
N TYR A 230 3.78 -13.28 -14.54
CA TYR A 230 2.42 -13.75 -14.65
C TYR A 230 1.42 -12.60 -14.84
N ASP A 231 0.55 -12.72 -15.85
CA ASP A 231 -0.49 -11.73 -16.13
C ASP A 231 -1.85 -12.21 -15.59
N ILE A 232 -2.42 -11.48 -14.63
CA ILE A 232 -3.72 -11.81 -14.05
C ILE A 232 -4.82 -11.34 -15.02
N PRO A 233 -5.71 -12.24 -15.50
CA PRO A 233 -6.78 -11.87 -16.41
C PRO A 233 -7.64 -10.72 -15.90
N THR A 234 -8.07 -9.82 -16.80
CA THR A 234 -8.99 -8.74 -16.44
C THR A 234 -10.42 -9.24 -16.46
N GLU A 235 -11.08 -9.28 -15.30
CA GLU A 235 -12.54 -9.27 -15.26
C GLU A 235 -13.02 -7.82 -15.34
N THR A 236 -13.50 -7.42 -16.51
CA THR A 236 -14.20 -6.15 -16.68
C THR A 236 -15.63 -6.33 -16.18
N SER A 237 -15.86 -6.13 -14.89
CA SER A 237 -17.22 -6.00 -14.37
C SER A 237 -17.66 -4.54 -14.45
N LEU A 238 -18.91 -4.32 -14.88
CA LEU A 238 -19.52 -3.00 -14.78
C LEU A 238 -19.71 -2.69 -13.29
N ILE A 239 -19.05 -1.65 -12.79
CA ILE A 239 -19.25 -1.19 -11.42
C ILE A 239 -20.65 -0.60 -11.32
N THR A 240 -21.58 -1.34 -10.72
CA THR A 240 -22.89 -0.82 -10.34
C THR A 240 -22.81 -0.30 -8.91
N ILE A 241 -23.08 0.99 -8.71
CA ILE A 241 -23.14 1.57 -7.37
C ILE A 241 -24.42 1.07 -6.71
N ASP A 242 -24.28 0.45 -5.53
CA ASP A 242 -25.42 0.01 -4.73
C ASP A 242 -26.30 1.19 -4.30
N ASP A 243 -27.63 1.05 -4.43
CA ASP A 243 -28.58 2.11 -4.09
C ASP A 243 -28.55 2.48 -2.60
N GLY A 244 -28.27 1.51 -1.73
CA GLY A 244 -28.07 1.72 -0.30
C GLY A 244 -26.84 2.57 -0.02
N TYR A 245 -25.70 2.24 -0.64
CA TYR A 245 -24.49 3.06 -0.60
C TYR A 245 -24.75 4.49 -1.08
N SER A 246 -25.42 4.65 -2.23
CA SER A 246 -25.75 5.98 -2.79
C SER A 246 -26.61 6.80 -1.81
N SER A 247 -27.58 6.15 -1.16
CA SER A 247 -28.45 6.78 -0.17
C SER A 247 -27.70 7.23 1.09
N ILE A 248 -26.80 6.37 1.61
CA ILE A 248 -25.93 6.71 2.75
C ILE A 248 -25.02 7.88 2.40
N MET A 249 -24.38 7.84 1.23
CA MET A 249 -23.48 8.90 0.80
C MET A 249 -24.21 10.21 0.55
N ARG A 250 -25.44 10.19 0.03
CA ARG A 250 -26.27 11.40 -0.12
C ARG A 250 -26.53 12.05 1.24
N PHE A 251 -26.89 11.26 2.25
CA PHE A 251 -27.11 11.77 3.60
C PHE A 251 -25.82 12.36 4.18
N LEU A 252 -24.71 11.63 4.10
CA LEU A 252 -23.41 12.08 4.60
C LEU A 252 -22.93 13.36 3.90
N ALA A 253 -23.08 13.44 2.58
CA ALA A 253 -22.72 14.63 1.80
C ALA A 253 -23.56 15.83 2.23
N SER A 254 -24.87 15.65 2.41
CA SER A 254 -25.74 16.73 2.89
C SER A 254 -25.31 17.24 4.27
N ASP A 255 -24.96 16.34 5.19
CA ASP A 255 -24.54 16.73 6.54
C ASP A 255 -23.22 17.49 6.52
N LEU A 256 -22.21 16.94 5.83
CA LEU A 256 -20.89 17.56 5.72
C LEU A 256 -20.95 18.91 5.02
N CYS A 257 -21.69 19.04 3.92
CA CYS A 257 -21.81 20.30 3.18
C CYS A 257 -22.65 21.35 3.91
N ASN A 258 -23.67 20.93 4.69
CA ASN A 258 -24.36 21.85 5.59
C ASN A 258 -23.39 22.40 6.64
N ARG A 259 -22.55 21.53 7.21
CA ARG A 259 -21.52 21.97 8.16
C ARG A 259 -20.50 22.91 7.51
N SER A 260 -20.08 22.67 6.26
CA SER A 260 -19.16 23.54 5.54
C SER A 260 -19.68 24.96 5.40
N ARG A 261 -20.96 25.10 5.00
CA ARG A 261 -21.59 26.43 4.87
C ARG A 261 -21.70 27.16 6.20
N LEU A 262 -22.02 26.44 7.28
CA LEU A 262 -22.07 27.05 8.63
C LEU A 262 -20.70 27.50 9.10
N LEU A 263 -19.65 26.70 8.87
CA LEU A 263 -18.28 27.06 9.21
C LEU A 263 -17.78 28.26 8.40
N GLU A 264 -18.15 28.33 7.12
CA GLU A 264 -17.86 29.47 6.26
C GLU A 264 -18.50 30.76 6.79
N GLU A 265 -19.79 30.73 7.13
CA GLU A 265 -20.49 31.88 7.73
C GLU A 265 -19.86 32.31 9.06
N GLU A 266 -19.50 31.35 9.93
CA GLU A 266 -18.83 31.60 11.21
C GLU A 266 -17.45 32.23 11.00
N ALA A 267 -16.66 31.71 10.06
CA ALA A 267 -15.34 32.23 9.72
C ALA A 267 -15.43 33.66 9.18
N MET A 268 -16.34 33.94 8.24
CA MET A 268 -16.57 35.27 7.67
C MET A 268 -17.02 36.29 8.71
N SER A 269 -17.85 35.87 9.67
CA SER A 269 -18.36 36.76 10.73
C SER A 269 -17.31 37.08 11.82
N SER A 270 -16.32 36.19 12.00
CA SER A 270 -15.31 36.28 13.05
C SER A 270 -13.99 36.92 12.58
N MET A 271 -13.92 37.35 11.32
CA MET A 271 -12.69 37.91 10.76
C MET A 271 -12.28 39.23 11.45
N PRO A 272 -11.03 39.33 11.95
CA PRO A 272 -10.46 40.60 12.34
C PRO A 272 -10.39 41.54 11.14
N ARG A 273 -10.57 42.86 11.35
CA ARG A 273 -10.23 43.85 10.33
C ARG A 273 -8.71 43.87 10.15
N ILE A 274 -8.21 43.09 9.20
CA ILE A 274 -6.79 43.07 8.81
C ILE A 274 -6.54 44.27 7.89
N PRO A 275 -5.47 45.06 8.11
CA PRO A 275 -5.11 46.14 7.20
C PRO A 275 -4.75 45.56 5.81
N PRO A 276 -5.29 46.15 4.72
CA PRO A 276 -5.06 45.67 3.37
C PRO A 276 -3.57 45.71 3.01
N ASN A 277 -3.09 44.71 2.27
CA ASN A 277 -1.69 44.50 1.83
C ASN A 277 -0.69 44.03 2.91
N SER A 278 -1.15 43.56 4.06
CA SER A 278 -0.24 42.88 5.02
C SER A 278 0.15 41.48 4.54
N SER A 279 1.26 40.93 5.05
CA SER A 279 1.62 39.52 4.79
C SER A 279 0.60 38.54 5.36
N LEU A 280 -0.07 38.91 6.46
CA LEU A 280 -1.17 38.17 7.08
C LEU A 280 -2.42 38.17 6.20
N ASP A 281 -2.73 39.28 5.52
CA ASP A 281 -3.86 39.42 4.58
C ASP A 281 -3.77 38.38 3.44
N ARG A 282 -2.58 38.16 2.87
CA ARG A 282 -2.37 37.19 1.79
C ARG A 282 -2.52 35.73 2.22
N VAL A 283 -1.95 35.35 3.37
CA VAL A 283 -2.05 33.98 3.88
C VAL A 283 -3.49 33.64 4.28
N MET A 284 -4.21 34.62 4.85
CA MET A 284 -5.63 34.47 5.23
C MET A 284 -6.51 34.29 3.98
N LEU A 285 -6.30 35.11 2.94
CA LEU A 285 -7.00 34.99 1.66
C LEU A 285 -6.76 33.65 0.96
N ASP A 286 -5.53 33.13 0.97
CA ASP A 286 -5.22 31.84 0.31
C ASP A 286 -5.87 30.65 1.03
N LEU A 287 -5.91 30.66 2.37
CA LEU A 287 -6.58 29.63 3.18
C LEU A 287 -8.11 29.67 2.98
N GLU A 288 -8.70 30.86 3.00
CA GLU A 288 -10.13 31.07 2.76
C GLU A 288 -10.54 30.61 1.37
N ASN A 289 -9.80 31.02 0.32
CA ASN A 289 -10.08 30.64 -1.05
C ASN A 289 -9.99 29.12 -1.24
N ALA A 290 -9.10 28.44 -0.50
CA ALA A 290 -8.97 27.00 -0.57
C ALA A 290 -10.14 26.24 0.07
N GLY A 291 -10.72 26.78 1.15
CA GLY A 291 -11.95 26.25 1.78
C GLY A 291 -13.19 26.52 0.93
N LEU A 292 -13.38 27.77 0.50
CA LEU A 292 -14.48 28.22 -0.36
C LEU A 292 -14.57 27.43 -1.67
N ASN A 293 -13.43 27.21 -2.34
CA ASN A 293 -13.37 26.43 -3.57
C ASN A 293 -13.81 24.97 -3.34
N LEU A 294 -13.45 24.37 -2.19
CA LEU A 294 -13.89 23.02 -1.83
C LEU A 294 -15.38 22.97 -1.52
N THR A 295 -15.93 23.96 -0.81
CA THR A 295 -17.38 24.07 -0.57
C THR A 295 -18.16 24.12 -1.89
N LEU A 296 -17.71 24.94 -2.86
CA LEU A 296 -18.35 25.05 -4.18
C LEU A 296 -18.29 23.73 -4.96
N LYS A 297 -17.11 23.09 -5.02
CA LYS A 297 -16.96 21.76 -5.65
C LYS A 297 -17.85 20.71 -4.99
N GLY A 298 -18.01 20.81 -3.66
CA GLY A 298 -18.89 19.95 -2.89
C GLY A 298 -20.36 20.11 -3.29
N ALA A 299 -20.83 21.34 -3.46
CA ALA A 299 -22.19 21.64 -3.92
C ALA A 299 -22.43 21.16 -5.36
N GLU A 300 -21.51 21.46 -6.29
CA GLU A 300 -21.60 21.02 -7.69
C GLU A 300 -21.63 19.48 -7.79
N ALA A 301 -20.78 18.79 -7.05
CA ALA A 301 -20.77 17.33 -7.01
C ALA A 301 -22.09 16.77 -6.45
N PHE A 302 -22.72 17.44 -5.49
CA PHE A 302 -24.00 17.01 -4.93
C PHE A 302 -25.12 17.08 -5.97
N GLU A 303 -25.19 18.19 -6.72
CA GLU A 303 -26.19 18.41 -7.78
C GLU A 303 -26.03 17.38 -8.91
N ASN A 304 -24.80 17.03 -9.26
CA ASN A 304 -24.48 16.02 -10.26
C ASN A 304 -24.72 14.58 -9.79
N GLY A 305 -25.20 14.37 -8.55
CA GLY A 305 -25.45 13.03 -7.97
C GLY A 305 -24.19 12.30 -7.51
N SER A 306 -23.03 12.96 -7.56
CA SER A 306 -21.73 12.43 -7.13
C SER A 306 -21.55 12.60 -5.62
N TYR A 307 -22.39 11.93 -4.84
CA TYR A 307 -22.47 12.15 -3.39
C TYR A 307 -21.18 11.83 -2.64
N TYR A 308 -20.38 10.85 -3.09
CA TYR A 308 -19.07 10.60 -2.49
C TYR A 308 -18.11 11.77 -2.67
N SER A 309 -17.97 12.28 -3.90
CA SER A 309 -17.11 13.43 -4.19
C SER A 309 -17.59 14.67 -3.42
N SER A 310 -18.91 14.87 -3.35
CA SER A 310 -19.51 15.94 -2.56
C SER A 310 -19.13 15.86 -1.07
N ALA A 311 -19.35 14.71 -0.44
CA ALA A 311 -18.95 14.46 0.95
C ALA A 311 -17.45 14.69 1.16
N SER A 312 -16.61 14.22 0.24
CA SER A 312 -15.14 14.37 0.32
C SER A 312 -14.71 15.84 0.25
N TYR A 313 -15.24 16.61 -0.69
CA TYR A 313 -14.92 18.03 -0.82
C TYR A 313 -15.40 18.83 0.38
N CYS A 314 -16.63 18.60 0.84
CA CYS A 314 -17.17 19.30 2.00
C CYS A 314 -16.45 18.92 3.31
N PHE A 315 -16.05 17.66 3.48
CA PHE A 315 -15.16 17.29 4.58
C PHE A 315 -13.82 18.03 4.50
N GLY A 316 -13.22 18.08 3.30
CA GLY A 316 -11.98 18.82 3.06
C GLY A 316 -12.11 20.32 3.35
N ALA A 317 -13.28 20.91 3.08
CA ALA A 317 -13.58 22.29 3.44
C ALA A 317 -13.68 22.48 4.96
N ASN A 318 -14.29 21.53 5.68
CA ASN A 318 -14.50 21.60 7.13
C ASN A 318 -13.21 21.58 7.98
N ILE A 319 -12.10 21.11 7.40
CA ILE A 319 -10.81 20.94 8.09
C ILE A 319 -9.75 21.96 7.65
N LYS A 320 -10.09 22.88 6.76
CA LYS A 320 -9.23 23.99 6.33
C LYS A 320 -9.64 25.26 7.06
#